data_AF-A0A531K1E3-F1
#
_entry.id   AF-A0A531K1E3-F1
#
_cell.length_a   1.000
_cell.length_b   1.000
_cell.length_c   1.000
_cell.angle_alpha   90.00
_cell.angle_beta   90.00
_cell.angle_gamma   90.00
#
_symmetry.space_group_name_H-M   'P 1'
#
loop_
_entity.id
_entity.type
_entity.pdbx_description
1 polymer ?
#
loop_
_entity_poly.entity_id
_entity_poly.type
_entity_poly.pdbx_seq_one_letter_code
_entity_poly.pdbx_strand_id
1 'polypeptide(L)'
;PWSCSAHAKDIWTSADWDLADKLSSARWTVTCTKTGFDRLKKLANGNSSVHLSYHGLDLDRFGSFGEARKQHDGSTPDEPVVILSVGRAVEKKGYDTLLQALALLAGDLAWRFEHIGGGDELERFKACL
;
A
#
# COMPACT_ATOMS: atom_id res chain seq x y z
N PRO A 1 25.79 16.53 -12.37
CA PRO A 1 25.17 16.05 -11.09
C PRO A 1 23.71 15.64 -11.32
N TRP A 2 23.24 14.59 -10.64
CA TRP A 2 21.89 14.03 -10.77
C TRP A 2 21.22 13.84 -9.41
N SER A 3 19.90 13.69 -9.40
CA SER A 3 19.09 13.39 -8.21
C SER A 3 17.99 12.39 -8.56
N CYS A 4 17.45 11.66 -7.58
CA CYS A 4 16.40 10.68 -7.84
C CYS A 4 15.39 10.50 -6.71
N SER A 5 14.28 9.85 -7.06
CA SER A 5 13.28 9.35 -6.12
C SER A 5 13.31 7.81 -6.11
N ALA A 6 13.86 7.24 -5.03
CA ALA A 6 14.00 5.80 -4.88
C ALA A 6 12.74 5.19 -4.25
N HIS A 7 12.17 4.20 -4.93
CA HIS A 7 10.97 3.47 -4.50
C HIS A 7 11.30 2.03 -4.11
N ALA A 8 10.26 1.29 -3.69
CA ALA A 8 10.41 -0.06 -3.15
C ALA A 8 11.26 -0.99 -4.02
N LYS A 9 11.08 -0.99 -5.35
CA LYS A 9 11.89 -1.85 -6.23
C LYS A 9 13.36 -1.46 -6.18
N ASP A 10 13.67 -0.17 -6.35
CA ASP A 10 15.04 0.34 -6.38
C ASP A 10 15.77 0.01 -5.07
N ILE A 11 15.09 0.25 -3.94
CA ILE A 11 15.65 0.02 -2.62
C ILE A 11 15.82 -1.48 -2.41
N TRP A 12 14.74 -2.27 -2.47
CA TRP A 12 14.73 -3.65 -1.95
C TRP A 12 15.30 -4.71 -2.88
N THR A 13 15.42 -4.44 -4.18
CA THR A 13 15.89 -5.45 -5.15
C THR A 13 17.30 -5.20 -5.67
N SER A 14 17.88 -4.04 -5.38
CA SER A 14 19.26 -3.72 -5.76
C SER A 14 20.25 -4.19 -4.69
N ALA A 15 21.44 -4.60 -5.13
CA ALA A 15 22.53 -4.93 -4.23
C ALA A 15 23.01 -3.68 -3.46
N ASP A 16 23.47 -3.87 -2.22
CA ASP A 16 23.85 -2.77 -1.34
C ASP A 16 25.01 -1.93 -1.90
N TRP A 17 25.99 -2.55 -2.57
CA TRP A 17 27.11 -1.83 -3.19
C TRP A 17 26.65 -0.91 -4.34
N ASP A 18 25.73 -1.37 -5.18
CA ASP A 18 25.19 -0.58 -6.30
C ASP A 18 24.39 0.62 -5.80
N LEU A 19 23.61 0.43 -4.72
CA LEU A 19 22.92 1.52 -4.05
C LEU A 19 23.90 2.53 -3.42
N ALA A 20 24.95 2.07 -2.74
CA ALA A 20 25.95 2.93 -2.12
C ALA A 20 26.68 3.79 -3.16
N ASP A 21 27.10 3.20 -4.29
CA ASP A 21 27.76 3.92 -5.38
C ASP A 21 26.84 4.99 -5.97
N LYS A 22 25.59 4.64 -6.28
CA LYS A 22 24.58 5.58 -6.76
C LYS A 22 24.35 6.72 -5.76
N LEU A 23 24.15 6.39 -4.48
CA LEU A 23 23.95 7.37 -3.42
C LEU A 23 25.14 8.33 -3.31
N SER A 24 26.37 7.85 -3.42
CA SER A 24 27.59 8.69 -3.32
C SER A 24 27.73 9.69 -4.46
N SER A 25 27.23 9.35 -5.66
CA SER A 25 27.31 10.21 -6.85
C SER A 25 26.10 11.15 -7.02
N ALA A 26 24.99 10.86 -6.33
CA ALA A 26 23.78 11.67 -6.38
C ALA A 26 23.96 12.96 -5.58
N ARG A 27 23.48 14.09 -6.12
CA ARG A 27 23.39 15.36 -5.39
C ARG A 27 22.44 15.22 -4.20
N TRP A 28 21.29 14.58 -4.40
CA TRP A 28 20.37 14.18 -3.35
C TRP A 28 19.45 13.05 -3.82
N THR A 29 18.91 12.29 -2.88
CA THR A 29 17.94 11.21 -3.09
C THR A 29 16.74 11.43 -2.19
N VAL A 30 15.53 11.19 -2.69
CA VAL A 30 14.31 11.20 -1.90
C VAL A 30 13.66 9.83 -1.87
N THR A 31 13.02 9.47 -0.77
CA THR A 31 12.17 8.27 -0.68
C THR A 31 10.94 8.55 0.17
N CYS A 32 9.89 7.77 -0.03
CA CYS A 32 8.56 8.03 0.53
C CYS A 32 8.22 7.20 1.77
N THR A 33 9.15 6.38 2.28
CA THR A 33 8.91 5.56 3.49
C THR A 33 10.06 5.70 4.48
N LYS A 34 9.74 5.70 5.79
CA LYS A 34 10.75 5.77 6.85
C LYS A 34 11.74 4.61 6.77
N THR A 35 11.25 3.40 6.55
CA THR A 35 12.09 2.20 6.42
C THR A 35 13.05 2.29 5.23
N GLY A 36 12.57 2.78 4.08
CA GLY A 36 13.42 3.03 2.92
C GLY A 36 14.47 4.11 3.21
N PHE A 37 14.07 5.19 3.87
CA PHE A 37 14.97 6.29 4.26
C PHE A 37 16.09 5.79 5.17
N ASP A 38 15.76 5.00 6.20
CA ASP A 38 16.72 4.48 7.17
C ASP A 38 17.75 3.56 6.50
N ARG A 39 17.29 2.69 5.59
CA ARG A 39 18.18 1.83 4.83
C ARG A 39 19.11 2.64 3.93
N LEU A 40 18.59 3.58 3.15
CA LEU A 40 19.40 4.41 2.26
C LEU A 40 20.38 5.29 3.04
N LYS A 41 19.98 5.84 4.20
CA LYS A 41 20.87 6.59 5.08
C LYS A 41 22.01 5.72 5.61
N LYS A 42 21.72 4.47 5.99
CA LYS A 42 22.74 3.51 6.43
C LYS A 42 23.73 3.21 5.31
N LEU A 43 23.26 2.96 4.09
CA LEU A 43 24.11 2.70 2.92
C LEU A 43 24.92 3.92 2.47
N ALA A 44 24.37 5.13 2.61
CA ALA A 44 25.05 6.37 2.30
C ALA A 44 26.22 6.68 3.24
N ASN A 45 26.24 6.11 4.46
CA ASN A 45 27.28 6.29 5.47
C ASN A 45 27.71 7.76 5.68
N GLY A 46 26.74 8.69 5.65
CA GLY A 46 26.98 10.13 5.82
C GLY A 46 27.46 10.89 4.58
N ASN A 47 27.75 10.20 3.47
CA ASN A 47 28.31 10.80 2.25
C ASN A 47 27.26 11.39 1.29
N SER A 48 25.96 11.17 1.54
CA SER A 48 24.91 11.66 0.63
C SER A 48 23.66 12.22 1.32
N SER A 49 23.01 13.14 0.60
CA SER A 49 21.80 13.82 1.05
C SER A 49 20.56 12.99 0.70
N VAL A 50 20.21 12.06 1.60
CA VAL A 50 18.94 11.32 1.55
C VAL A 50 17.87 12.10 2.32
N HIS A 51 16.69 12.26 1.72
CA HIS A 51 15.52 12.95 2.28
C HIS A 51 14.30 12.03 2.32
N LEU A 52 13.45 12.23 3.32
CA LEU A 52 12.16 11.56 3.45
C LEU A 52 11.05 12.52 3.01
N SER A 53 10.27 12.12 2.00
CA SER A 53 9.12 12.88 1.51
C SER A 53 7.95 11.92 1.30
N TYR A 54 7.04 11.90 2.27
CA TYR A 54 5.83 11.11 2.19
C TYR A 54 4.91 11.62 1.08
N HIS A 55 4.14 10.71 0.47
CA HIS A 55 3.11 11.11 -0.47
C HIS A 55 2.01 11.89 0.25
N GLY A 56 1.55 12.98 -0.38
CA GLY A 56 0.41 13.74 0.08
C GLY A 56 -0.92 13.19 -0.46
N LEU A 57 -2.00 13.66 0.14
CA LEU A 57 -3.36 13.49 -0.34
C LEU A 57 -3.93 14.88 -0.63
N ASP A 58 -4.58 15.06 -1.77
CA ASP A 58 -5.29 16.28 -2.10
C ASP A 58 -6.58 16.35 -1.25
N LEU A 59 -6.62 17.28 -0.31
CA LEU A 59 -7.73 17.43 0.64
C LEU A 59 -8.94 18.17 0.06
N ASP A 60 -8.77 18.88 -1.06
CA ASP A 60 -9.92 19.48 -1.77
C ASP A 60 -10.68 18.38 -2.52
N ARG A 61 -9.94 17.39 -3.05
CA ARG A 61 -10.52 16.20 -3.69
C ARG A 61 -11.01 15.17 -2.67
N PHE A 62 -10.27 14.95 -1.59
CA PHE A 62 -10.56 13.97 -0.54
C PHE A 62 -10.78 14.68 0.80
N GLY A 63 -11.83 15.51 0.84
CA GLY A 63 -12.20 16.28 2.02
C GLY A 63 -12.61 15.40 3.21
N SER A 64 -12.69 16.04 4.38
CA SER A 64 -13.24 15.40 5.57
C SER A 64 -14.72 15.06 5.34
N PHE A 65 -15.14 13.90 5.85
CA PHE A 65 -16.55 13.55 5.91
C PHE A 65 -17.19 14.32 7.08
N GLY A 66 -18.18 15.17 6.79
CA GLY A 66 -18.85 16.01 7.80
C GLY A 66 -19.88 15.27 8.66
N GLU A 67 -20.28 14.07 8.28
CA GLU A 67 -21.31 13.28 8.95
C GLU A 67 -20.74 12.02 9.59
N ALA A 68 -21.24 11.69 10.79
CA ALA A 68 -20.97 10.41 11.41
C ALA A 68 -21.61 9.30 10.58
N ARG A 69 -20.80 8.38 10.07
CA ARG A 69 -21.32 7.21 9.36
C ARG A 69 -22.06 6.32 10.35
N LYS A 70 -23.21 5.81 9.93
CA LYS A 70 -23.86 4.69 10.63
C LYS A 70 -22.86 3.55 10.77
N GLN A 71 -22.74 3.02 11.98
CA GLN A 71 -21.95 1.81 12.21
C GLN A 71 -22.83 0.62 11.87
N HIS A 72 -22.46 -0.10 10.83
CA HIS A 72 -23.02 -1.40 10.50
C HIS A 72 -22.18 -2.45 11.20
N ASP A 73 -22.80 -3.30 12.02
CA ASP A 73 -22.13 -4.41 12.72
C ASP A 73 -22.39 -5.78 12.07
N GLY A 74 -23.25 -5.81 11.04
CA GLY A 74 -23.60 -7.00 10.29
C GLY A 74 -24.66 -7.87 10.97
N SER A 75 -25.32 -7.39 12.01
CA SER A 75 -26.41 -8.12 12.66
C SER A 75 -27.70 -8.19 11.84
N THR A 76 -27.89 -7.27 10.86
CA THR A 76 -29.07 -7.25 9.99
C THR A 76 -28.70 -7.34 8.50
N PRO A 77 -29.40 -8.17 7.69
CA PRO A 77 -29.09 -8.33 6.27
C PRO A 77 -29.26 -7.07 5.40
N ASP A 78 -30.13 -6.15 5.80
CA ASP A 78 -30.43 -4.89 5.10
C ASP A 78 -29.39 -3.80 5.35
N GLU A 79 -28.58 -3.96 6.41
CA GLU A 79 -27.52 -3.03 6.79
C GLU A 79 -26.17 -3.76 6.96
N PRO A 80 -25.61 -4.38 5.89
CA PRO A 80 -24.41 -5.18 5.99
C PRO A 80 -23.15 -4.33 6.21
N VAL A 81 -22.12 -4.93 6.81
CA VAL A 81 -20.78 -4.34 6.85
C VAL A 81 -20.18 -4.34 5.45
N VAL A 82 -19.84 -3.16 4.93
CA VAL A 82 -19.15 -3.03 3.63
C VAL A 82 -17.65 -2.91 3.84
N ILE A 83 -16.92 -3.90 3.33
CA ILE A 83 -15.46 -3.94 3.36
C ILE A 83 -14.97 -3.55 1.96
N LEU A 84 -14.47 -2.33 1.81
CA LEU A 84 -13.97 -1.80 0.54
C LEU A 84 -12.46 -1.96 0.42
N SER A 85 -12.00 -2.45 -0.73
CA SER A 85 -10.59 -2.45 -1.11
C SER A 85 -10.38 -1.82 -2.49
N VAL A 86 -9.39 -0.93 -2.60
CA VAL A 86 -8.98 -0.32 -3.87
C VAL A 86 -7.53 -0.67 -4.16
N GLY A 87 -7.29 -1.38 -5.25
CA GLY A 87 -5.94 -1.84 -5.61
C GLY A 87 -5.95 -2.86 -6.74
N ARG A 88 -4.79 -3.05 -7.38
CA ARG A 88 -4.67 -4.11 -8.40
C ARG A 88 -4.73 -5.49 -7.76
N ALA A 89 -5.50 -6.43 -8.31
CA ALA A 89 -5.54 -7.83 -7.87
C ALA A 89 -4.31 -8.61 -8.37
N VAL A 90 -3.21 -8.49 -7.63
CA VAL A 90 -1.93 -9.17 -7.91
C VAL A 90 -1.40 -9.81 -6.63
N GLU A 91 -0.62 -10.88 -6.76
CA GLU A 91 -0.21 -11.76 -5.65
C GLU A 91 0.28 -10.99 -4.41
N LYS A 92 1.17 -10.02 -4.62
CA LYS A 92 1.75 -9.19 -3.55
C LYS A 92 0.75 -8.29 -2.79
N LYS A 93 -0.53 -8.30 -3.15
CA LYS A 93 -1.59 -7.57 -2.45
C LYS A 93 -2.33 -8.43 -1.42
N GLY A 94 -2.13 -9.76 -1.43
CA GLY A 94 -2.65 -10.65 -0.38
C GLY A 94 -4.18 -10.78 -0.36
N TYR A 95 -4.82 -10.65 -1.52
CA TYR A 95 -6.28 -10.79 -1.62
C TYR A 95 -6.75 -12.22 -1.34
N ASP A 96 -5.94 -13.21 -1.66
CA ASP A 96 -6.15 -14.61 -1.29
C ASP A 96 -6.28 -14.78 0.23
N THR A 97 -5.37 -14.17 0.99
CA THR A 97 -5.37 -14.19 2.46
C THR A 97 -6.58 -13.45 3.01
N LEU A 98 -6.93 -12.31 2.42
CA LEU A 98 -8.12 -11.55 2.80
C LEU A 98 -9.40 -12.38 2.59
N LEU A 99 -9.57 -13.00 1.42
CA LEU A 99 -10.76 -13.80 1.12
C LEU A 99 -10.86 -15.03 2.02
N GLN A 100 -9.72 -15.69 2.32
CA GLN A 100 -9.68 -16.76 3.31
C GLN A 100 -10.13 -16.28 4.70
N ALA A 101 -9.66 -15.10 5.14
CA ALA A 101 -10.08 -14.53 6.41
C ALA A 101 -11.58 -14.19 6.43
N LEU A 102 -12.12 -13.66 5.33
CA LEU A 102 -13.55 -13.35 5.20
C LEU A 102 -14.42 -14.62 5.23
N ALA A 103 -13.95 -15.71 4.62
CA ALA A 103 -14.64 -17.00 4.66
C ALA A 103 -14.71 -17.62 6.08
N LEU A 104 -13.88 -17.14 7.02
CA LEU A 104 -13.89 -17.57 8.42
C LEU A 104 -14.86 -16.75 9.31
N LEU A 105 -15.50 -15.71 8.76
CA LEU A 105 -16.49 -14.93 9.52
C LEU A 105 -17.71 -15.81 9.85
N ALA A 106 -18.39 -15.47 10.95
CA ALA A 106 -19.60 -16.16 11.36
C ALA A 106 -20.69 -16.01 10.29
N GLY A 107 -21.40 -17.11 10.00
CA GLY A 107 -22.36 -17.16 8.88
C GLY A 107 -23.64 -16.36 9.09
N ASP A 108 -23.88 -15.86 10.30
CA ASP A 108 -24.96 -14.96 10.66
C ASP A 108 -24.61 -13.48 10.50
N LEU A 109 -23.35 -13.15 10.16
CA LEU A 109 -22.93 -11.80 9.87
C LEU A 109 -23.26 -11.43 8.41
N ALA A 110 -24.05 -10.38 8.26
CA ALA A 110 -24.27 -9.71 6.99
C ALA A 110 -23.07 -8.83 6.64
N TRP A 111 -22.29 -9.26 5.64
CA TRP A 111 -21.17 -8.49 5.12
C TRP A 111 -21.09 -8.55 3.59
N ARG A 112 -20.46 -7.52 3.02
CA ARG A 112 -20.16 -7.42 1.58
C ARG A 112 -18.72 -6.99 1.40
N PHE A 113 -17.98 -7.73 0.58
CA PHE A 113 -16.66 -7.31 0.12
C PHE A 113 -16.76 -6.64 -1.25
N GLU A 114 -16.30 -5.39 -1.33
CA GLU A 114 -16.21 -4.63 -2.58
C GLU A 114 -14.74 -4.43 -2.96
N HIS A 115 -14.39 -4.89 -4.15
CA HIS A 115 -13.05 -4.71 -4.70
C HIS A 115 -13.11 -3.82 -5.94
N ILE A 116 -12.33 -2.73 -5.92
CA ILE A 116 -12.15 -1.84 -7.06
C ILE A 116 -10.71 -1.96 -7.56
N GLY A 117 -10.56 -2.62 -8.71
CA GLY A 117 -9.30 -2.75 -9.41
C GLY A 117 -9.27 -3.96 -10.33
N GLY A 118 -8.37 -3.93 -11.30
CA GLY A 118 -8.07 -5.07 -12.18
C GLY A 118 -6.78 -5.79 -11.75
N GLY A 119 -6.50 -6.93 -12.35
CA GLY A 119 -5.24 -7.65 -12.16
C GLY A 119 -5.37 -9.14 -12.48
N ASP A 120 -4.23 -9.80 -12.64
CA ASP A 120 -4.16 -11.17 -13.15
C ASP A 120 -4.85 -12.19 -12.24
N GLU A 121 -5.01 -11.89 -10.95
CA GLU A 121 -5.68 -12.78 -10.01
C GLU A 121 -7.20 -12.57 -9.91
N LEU A 122 -7.74 -11.54 -10.58
CA LEU A 122 -9.15 -11.15 -10.39
C LEU A 122 -10.12 -12.27 -10.82
N GLU A 123 -9.86 -12.92 -11.94
CA GLU A 123 -10.72 -14.01 -12.44
C GLU A 123 -10.68 -15.22 -11.52
N ARG A 124 -9.52 -15.51 -10.92
CA ARG A 124 -9.40 -16.55 -9.90
C ARG A 124 -10.25 -16.23 -8.67
N PHE A 125 -10.25 -14.99 -8.21
CA PHE A 125 -11.02 -14.60 -7.02
C PHE A 125 -12.53 -14.59 -7.25
N LYS A 126 -12.99 -14.23 -8.45
CA LYS A 126 -14.41 -14.29 -8.81
C LYS A 126 -14.96 -15.71 -8.82
N ALA A 127 -14.14 -16.72 -9.08
CA ALA A 127 -14.57 -18.12 -9.12
C ALA A 127 -14.66 -18.77 -7.72
N CYS A 128 -14.15 -18.10 -6.68
CA CYS A 128 -14.11 -18.62 -5.30
C CYS A 128 -15.17 -18.02 -4.36
N LEU A 129 -15.97 -17.07 -4.85
CA LEU A 129 -17.10 -16.44 -4.15
C LEU A 129 -18.41 -16.88 -4.80
#